data_AF-A0A7I9V8P7-F1
#
_entry.id   AF-A0A7I9V8P7-F1
#
_cell.length_a   1.000
_cell.length_b   1.000
_cell.length_c   1.000
_cell.angle_alpha   90.00
_cell.angle_beta   90.00
_cell.angle_gamma   90.00
#
_symmetry.space_group_name_H-M   'P 1'
#
loop_
_entity.id
_entity.type
_entity.pdbx_description
1 polymer ?
#
loop_
_entity_poly.entity_id
_entity_poly.type
_entity_poly.pdbx_seq_one_letter_code
_entity_poly.pdbx_strand_id
1 'polypeptide(L)'
;MTPQAWVTLVVGVLASIGVVGTLLQRQRSEAADRMHRDRFDARAEWWRRFQWAAEQAHEGDDASSELGFAVLEALTESPLVTSSEIGILAATANLRARRSSSDTGRGEQS
;
A
#
# COMPACT_ATOMS: atom_id res chain seq x y z
N MET A 1 -26.91 36.17 47.32
CA MET A 1 -26.14 35.25 46.46
C MET A 1 -24.70 35.75 46.45
N THR A 2 -23.72 34.95 46.87
CA THR A 2 -22.33 35.40 46.97
C THR A 2 -21.74 35.59 45.57
N PRO A 3 -21.07 36.72 45.29
CA PRO A 3 -20.53 37.04 43.96
C PRO A 3 -19.42 36.09 43.47
N GLN A 4 -19.04 35.08 44.25
CA GLN A 4 -18.04 34.07 43.87
C GLN A 4 -18.68 32.82 43.24
N ALA A 5 -19.97 32.56 43.49
CA ALA A 5 -20.65 31.34 43.04
C ALA A 5 -20.95 31.32 41.53
N TRP A 6 -21.22 32.47 40.93
CA TRP A 6 -21.46 32.56 39.49
C TRP A 6 -20.15 32.45 38.69
N VAL A 7 -19.04 32.94 39.27
CA VAL A 7 -17.71 32.89 38.66
C VAL A 7 -17.24 31.44 38.54
N THR A 8 -17.37 30.64 39.60
CA THR A 8 -16.96 29.22 39.57
C THR A 8 -17.80 28.40 38.60
N LEU A 9 -19.08 28.73 38.45
CA LEU A 9 -19.97 28.09 37.47
C LEU A 9 -19.50 28.37 36.04
N VAL A 10 -19.20 29.64 35.72
CA VAL A 10 -18.71 30.04 34.39
C VAL A 10 -17.37 29.37 34.07
N VAL A 11 -16.45 29.34 35.03
CA VAL A 11 -15.13 28.68 34.87
C VAL A 11 -15.29 27.18 34.65
N GLY A 12 -16.17 26.52 35.41
CA GLY A 12 -16.45 25.09 35.25
C GLY A 12 -17.01 24.75 33.87
N VAL A 13 -17.92 25.57 33.34
CA VAL A 13 -18.48 25.39 32.00
C VAL A 13 -17.42 25.59 30.92
N LEU A 14 -16.59 26.63 31.01
CA LEU A 14 -15.50 26.88 30.06
C LEU A 14 -14.46 25.75 30.05
N ALA A 15 -14.07 25.26 31.23
CA ALA A 15 -13.14 24.13 31.34
C ALA A 15 -13.72 22.85 30.69
N SER A 16 -15.01 22.59 30.91
CA SER A 16 -15.72 21.45 30.32
C SER A 16 -15.76 21.52 28.79
N ILE A 17 -16.02 22.71 28.24
CA ILE A 17 -16.02 22.94 26.79
C ILE A 17 -14.62 22.69 26.19
N GLY A 18 -13.54 23.12 26.86
CA GLY A 18 -12.18 22.86 26.41
C GLY A 18 -11.82 21.37 26.36
N VAL A 19 -12.25 20.59 27.36
CA VAL A 19 -12.02 19.12 27.41
C VAL A 19 -12.81 18.41 26.31
N VAL A 20 -14.10 18.74 26.15
CA VAL A 20 -14.96 18.15 25.10
C VAL A 20 -14.43 18.49 23.71
N GLY A 21 -14.00 19.73 23.48
CA GLY A 21 -13.36 20.14 22.23
C GLY A 21 -12.08 19.35 21.94
N THR A 22 -11.23 19.14 22.95
CA THR A 22 -9.98 18.37 22.80
C THR A 22 -10.23 16.91 22.41
N LEU A 23 -11.26 16.26 22.98
CA LEU A 23 -11.60 14.88 22.65
C LEU A 23 -12.17 14.75 21.23
N LEU A 24 -13.02 15.70 20.81
CA LEU A 24 -13.54 15.74 19.44
C LEU A 24 -12.42 16.03 18.41
N GLN A 25 -11.43 16.85 18.78
CA GLN A 25 -10.25 17.12 17.95
C GLN A 25 -9.44 15.85 17.70
N ARG A 26 -9.14 15.07 18.76
CA ARG A 26 -8.37 13.81 18.68
C ARG A 26 -9.08 12.73 17.88
N GLN A 27 -10.39 12.58 18.06
CA GLN A 27 -11.17 11.58 17.33
C GLN A 27 -11.19 11.84 15.81
N ARG A 28 -11.15 13.10 15.38
CA ARG A 28 -11.12 13.47 13.96
C ARG A 28 -9.74 13.30 13.33
N SER A 29 -8.65 13.60 14.05
CA SER A 29 -7.28 13.40 13.53
C SER A 29 -6.96 11.91 13.34
N GLU A 30 -7.42 11.05 14.25
CA GLU A 30 -7.12 9.62 14.19
C GLU A 30 -7.75 8.90 12.99
N ALA A 31 -8.81 9.42 12.39
CA ALA A 31 -9.48 8.79 11.26
C ALA A 31 -8.73 9.01 9.93
N ALA A 32 -8.25 10.24 9.70
CA ALA A 32 -7.43 10.55 8.53
C ALA A 32 -6.08 9.80 8.59
N ASP A 33 -5.44 9.80 9.76
CA ASP A 33 -4.16 9.11 9.96
C ASP A 33 -4.25 7.59 9.79
N ARG A 34 -5.42 6.98 10.07
CA ARG A 34 -5.65 5.54 9.84
C ARG A 34 -5.74 5.23 8.35
N MET A 35 -6.54 5.99 7.62
CA MET A 35 -6.73 5.77 6.17
C MET A 35 -5.44 5.98 5.37
N HIS A 36 -4.60 6.93 5.78
CA HIS A 36 -3.28 7.11 5.16
C HIS A 36 -2.38 5.90 5.42
N ARG A 37 -2.31 5.41 6.66
CA ARG A 37 -1.50 4.24 7.03
C ARG A 37 -1.93 2.98 6.29
N ASP A 38 -3.23 2.69 6.23
CA ASP A 38 -3.75 1.50 5.56
C ASP A 38 -3.34 1.44 4.07
N ARG A 39 -3.32 2.60 3.39
CA ARG A 39 -2.86 2.70 2.00
C ARG A 39 -1.35 2.52 1.84
N PHE A 40 -0.56 3.04 2.77
CA PHE A 40 0.89 2.85 2.75
C PHE A 40 1.27 1.40 3.00
N ASP A 41 0.63 0.76 3.98
CA ASP A 41 0.88 -0.64 4.34
C ASP A 41 0.49 -1.59 3.20
N ALA A 42 -0.68 -1.35 2.58
CA ALA A 42 -1.12 -2.08 1.39
C ALA A 42 -0.09 -2.04 0.24
N ARG A 43 0.47 -0.85 -0.04
CA ARG A 43 1.47 -0.67 -1.10
C ARG A 43 2.81 -1.30 -0.73
N ALA A 44 3.24 -1.18 0.52
CA ALA A 44 4.46 -1.80 1.01
C ALA A 44 4.39 -3.34 0.89
N GLU A 45 3.24 -3.92 1.25
CA GLU A 45 3.03 -5.36 1.13
C GLU A 45 3.00 -5.81 -0.34
N TRP A 46 2.33 -5.06 -1.21
CA TRP A 46 2.35 -5.35 -2.65
C TRP A 46 3.77 -5.35 -3.21
N TRP A 47 4.57 -4.34 -2.88
CA TRP A 47 5.95 -4.22 -3.36
C TRP A 47 6.83 -5.38 -2.87
N ARG A 48 6.68 -5.78 -1.61
CA ARG A 48 7.40 -6.92 -1.04
C ARG A 48 7.10 -8.22 -1.80
N ARG A 49 5.82 -8.46 -2.14
CA ARG A 49 5.42 -9.64 -2.92
C ARG A 49 5.97 -9.59 -4.35
N PHE A 50 5.93 -8.42 -4.98
CA PHE A 50 6.50 -8.21 -6.31
C PHE A 50 8.01 -8.50 -6.36
N GLN A 51 8.78 -7.99 -5.41
CA GLN A 51 10.24 -8.20 -5.37
C GLN A 51 10.60 -9.68 -5.20
N TRP A 52 9.94 -10.36 -4.26
CA TRP A 52 10.14 -11.80 -4.08
C TRP A 52 9.82 -12.59 -5.35
N ALA A 53 8.69 -12.31 -5.99
CA ALA A 53 8.29 -13.02 -7.20
C ALA A 53 9.25 -12.74 -8.38
N ALA A 54 9.75 -11.51 -8.48
CA ALA A 54 10.74 -11.13 -9.48
C ALA A 54 12.11 -11.79 -9.26
N GLU A 55 12.51 -12.00 -8.00
CA GLU A 55 13.75 -12.72 -7.64
C GLU A 55 13.62 -14.21 -7.97
N GLN A 56 12.53 -14.87 -7.56
CA GLN A 56 12.27 -16.28 -7.87
C GLN A 56 12.20 -16.54 -9.38
N ALA A 57 11.59 -15.62 -10.14
CA ALA A 57 11.54 -15.67 -11.59
C ALA A 57 12.93 -15.74 -12.26
N HIS A 58 14.01 -15.33 -11.57
CA HIS A 58 15.38 -15.30 -12.09
C HIS A 58 16.35 -16.25 -11.36
N GLU A 59 15.88 -17.08 -10.42
CA GLU A 59 16.73 -17.95 -9.59
C GLU A 59 17.41 -19.10 -10.38
N GLY A 60 17.01 -19.32 -11.63
CA GLY A 60 17.66 -20.28 -12.54
C GLY A 60 17.24 -21.74 -12.38
N ASP A 61 16.47 -22.04 -11.32
CA ASP A 61 15.67 -23.28 -11.20
C ASP A 61 14.32 -23.11 -11.90
N ASP A 62 13.93 -24.07 -12.74
CA ASP A 62 12.73 -23.98 -13.56
C ASP A 62 11.45 -23.89 -12.71
N ALA A 63 11.38 -24.61 -11.59
CA ALA A 63 10.22 -24.62 -10.70
C ALA A 63 10.10 -23.30 -9.91
N SER A 64 11.20 -22.78 -9.36
CA SER A 64 11.24 -21.44 -8.76
C SER A 64 10.85 -20.35 -9.75
N SER A 65 11.33 -20.47 -11.00
CA SER A 65 11.06 -19.48 -12.04
C SER A 65 9.57 -19.45 -12.42
N GLU A 66 8.97 -20.63 -12.63
CA GLU A 66 7.54 -20.78 -12.91
C GLU A 66 6.68 -20.23 -11.76
N LEU A 67 7.04 -20.55 -10.51
CA LEU A 67 6.37 -20.02 -9.32
C LEU A 67 6.43 -18.48 -9.27
N GLY A 68 7.61 -17.90 -9.53
CA GLY A 68 7.79 -16.45 -9.58
C GLY A 68 6.87 -15.81 -10.62
N PHE A 69 6.76 -16.40 -11.81
CA PHE A 69 5.86 -15.88 -12.86
C PHE A 69 4.38 -16.03 -12.50
N ALA A 70 3.97 -17.16 -11.93
CA ALA A 70 2.59 -17.37 -11.50
C ALA A 70 2.17 -16.35 -10.42
N VAL A 71 3.07 -16.03 -9.49
CA VAL A 71 2.80 -15.01 -8.46
C VAL A 71 2.77 -13.60 -9.06
N LEU A 72 3.63 -13.28 -10.02
CA LEU A 72 3.56 -11.99 -10.74
C LEU A 72 2.23 -11.83 -11.49
N GLU A 73 1.70 -12.89 -12.10
CA GLU A 73 0.39 -12.89 -12.76
C GLU A 73 -0.76 -12.70 -11.74
N ALA A 74 -0.71 -13.40 -10.61
CA ALA A 74 -1.71 -13.23 -9.55
C ALA A 74 -1.71 -11.82 -8.93
N LEU A 75 -0.56 -11.14 -8.90
CA LEU A 75 -0.46 -9.76 -8.40
C LEU A 75 -1.22 -8.74 -9.26
N THR A 76 -1.51 -9.06 -10.52
CA THR A 76 -2.30 -8.22 -11.44
C THR A 76 -3.77 -8.14 -11.04
N GLU A 77 -4.30 -9.17 -10.38
CA GLU A 77 -5.69 -9.25 -9.93
C GLU A 77 -5.87 -8.80 -8.47
N SER A 78 -4.78 -8.43 -7.79
CA SER A 78 -4.80 -8.06 -6.38
C SER A 78 -5.60 -6.77 -6.15
N PRO A 79 -6.48 -6.72 -5.13
CA PRO A 79 -7.21 -5.49 -4.76
C PRO A 79 -6.29 -4.38 -4.24
N LEU A 80 -5.00 -4.68 -4.03
CA LEU A 80 -3.96 -3.73 -3.62
C LEU A 80 -3.29 -3.04 -4.81
N VAL A 81 -3.61 -3.44 -6.05
CA VAL A 81 -3.01 -2.89 -7.26
C VAL A 81 -3.63 -1.53 -7.58
N THR A 82 -2.81 -0.48 -7.66
CA THR A 82 -3.24 0.81 -8.22
C THR A 82 -2.77 0.91 -9.68
N SER A 83 -3.20 1.95 -10.39
CA SER A 83 -2.77 2.18 -11.78
C SER A 83 -1.25 2.25 -11.94
N SER A 84 -0.53 2.68 -10.89
CA SER A 84 0.94 2.69 -10.87
C SER A 84 1.53 1.28 -10.90
N GLU A 85 1.02 0.37 -10.07
CA GLU A 85 1.47 -1.02 -9.99
C GLU A 85 1.16 -1.79 -11.29
N ILE A 86 0.00 -1.54 -11.91
CA ILE A 86 -0.35 -2.11 -13.22
C ILE A 86 0.69 -1.73 -14.28
N GLY A 87 1.15 -0.46 -14.28
CA GLY A 87 2.19 -0.01 -15.20
C GLY A 87 3.51 -0.75 -15.04
N ILE A 88 3.89 -1.09 -13.80
CA ILE A 88 5.10 -1.86 -13.50
C ILE A 88 4.96 -3.29 -14.01
N LEU A 89 3.83 -3.95 -13.74
CA LEU A 89 3.57 -5.31 -14.24
C LEU A 89 3.56 -5.37 -15.77
N ALA A 90 2.93 -4.39 -16.42
CA ALA A 90 2.92 -4.28 -17.88
C ALA A 90 4.33 -4.10 -18.47
N ALA A 91 5.18 -3.29 -17.83
CA ALA A 91 6.57 -3.11 -18.25
C ALA A 91 7.37 -4.42 -18.14
N THR A 92 7.20 -5.16 -17.04
CA THR A 92 7.86 -6.47 -16.83
C THR A 92 7.37 -7.51 -17.84
N ALA A 93 6.07 -7.56 -18.14
CA ALA A 93 5.51 -8.47 -19.15
C ALA A 93 6.06 -8.16 -20.56
N ASN A 94 6.15 -6.88 -20.93
CA ASN A 94 6.72 -6.47 -22.22
C ASN A 94 8.22 -6.84 -22.32
N LEU A 95 8.97 -6.68 -21.24
CA LEU A 95 10.37 -7.11 -21.19
C LEU A 95 10.51 -8.62 -21.42
N ARG A 96 9.65 -9.44 -20.81
CA ARG A 96 9.62 -10.89 -21.02
C ARG A 96 9.34 -11.24 -22.48
N ALA A 97 8.32 -10.63 -23.08
CA ALA A 97 7.96 -10.86 -24.48
C ALA A 97 9.13 -10.56 -25.45
N ARG A 98 9.90 -9.49 -25.18
CA ARG A 98 11.10 -9.14 -25.95
C ARG A 98 12.25 -10.16 -25.78
N ARG A 99 12.38 -10.75 -24.59
CA ARG A 99 13.41 -11.75 -24.30
C ARG A 99 13.08 -13.07 -25.01
N SER A 100 11.82 -13.51 -25.00
CA SER A 100 11.38 -14.72 -25.71
C SER A 100 11.55 -14.59 -27.23
N SER A 101 11.23 -13.44 -27.82
CA SER A 101 11.45 -13.23 -29.27
C SER A 101 12.92 -13.26 -29.68
N SER A 102 13.82 -12.82 -28.79
CA SER A 102 15.27 -12.83 -29.05
C SER A 102 15.86 -14.24 -29.03
N ASP A 103 15.26 -15.15 -28.26
CA ASP A 103 15.73 -16.53 -28.14
C ASP A 103 15.29 -17.39 -29.33
N THR A 104 14.06 -17.20 -29.81
CA THR A 104 13.55 -17.85 -31.03
C THR A 104 14.38 -17.52 -32.27
N GLY A 105 14.81 -16.26 -32.45
CA GLY A 105 15.64 -15.85 -33.59
C GLY A 105 17.10 -16.35 -33.57
N ARG A 106 17.57 -16.89 -32.45
CA ARG A 106 18.90 -17.52 -32.33
C ARG A 106 18.89 -19.00 -32.77
N GLY A 107 17.76 -19.69 -32.62
CA GLY A 107 17.61 -21.09 -32.99
C GLY A 107 17.50 -21.35 -34.51
N GLU A 108 17.06 -20.37 -35.30
CA GLU A 108 16.84 -20.52 -36.75
C GLU A 108 18.10 -20.29 -37.62
N GLN A 109 19.24 -19.91 -37.01
CA GLN A 109 20.48 -19.59 -37.74
C GLN A 109 21.59 -20.65 -37.59
N SER A 110 21.27 -21.82 -37.05
CA SER A 110 22.25 -22.91 -36.82
C SER A 110 21.95 -24.18 -37.60
#